data_AF-G5AG27-F1
#
_entry.id   AF-G5AG27-F1
#
_cell.length_a   1.000
_cell.length_b   1.000
_cell.length_c   1.000
_cell.angle_alpha   90.00
_cell.angle_beta   90.00
_cell.angle_gamma   90.00
#
_symmetry.space_group_name_H-M   'P 1'
#
loop_
_entity.id
_entity.type
_entity.pdbx_description
1 polymer ?
#
loop_
_entity_poly.entity_id
_entity_poly.type
_entity_poly.pdbx_seq_one_letter_code
_entity_poly.pdbx_strand_id
1 'polypeptide(L)' 'FLGPSSNLSLTDACKFGSITLLDWVWDSSAPSQDARTPGWTLCNFLRSEPLYYQWQFHKATQIAAAR' A
#
# COMPACT_ATOMS: atom_id res chain seq x y z
N PHE A 1 -5.77 6.09 -16.95
CA PHE A 1 -4.92 5.26 -16.07
C PHE A 1 -5.85 4.60 -15.06
N LEU A 2 -5.92 3.26 -15.01
CA LEU A 2 -7.02 2.53 -14.35
C LEU A 2 -6.84 2.27 -12.85
N GLY A 3 -5.72 2.64 -12.24
CA GLY A 3 -5.42 2.15 -10.89
C GLY A 3 -4.01 1.58 -10.79
N PRO A 4 -3.42 1.50 -9.59
CA PRO A 4 -2.38 0.54 -9.36
C PRO A 4 -3.06 -0.83 -9.45
N SER A 5 -2.31 -1.86 -9.83
CA SER A 5 -2.86 -3.22 -9.76
C SER A 5 -3.43 -3.45 -8.36
N SER A 6 -4.56 -4.14 -8.24
CA SER A 6 -5.11 -4.60 -6.97
C SER A 6 -4.07 -5.37 -6.13
N ASN A 7 -3.03 -5.89 -6.77
CA ASN A 7 -1.94 -6.64 -6.16
C ASN A 7 -0.64 -5.83 -6.02
N LEU A 8 -0.65 -4.52 -6.27
CA LEU A 8 0.52 -3.68 -6.04
C LEU A 8 0.65 -3.42 -4.54
N SER A 9 1.74 -3.91 -3.94
CA SER A 9 2.05 -3.65 -2.54
C SER A 9 2.74 -2.29 -2.36
N LEU A 10 2.69 -1.73 -1.14
CA LEU A 10 3.46 -0.52 -0.80
C LEU A 10 4.96 -0.74 -1.03
N THR A 11 5.47 -1.92 -0.66
CA THR A 11 6.88 -2.31 -0.86
C THR A 11 7.28 -2.30 -2.33
N ASP A 12 6.42 -2.81 -3.22
CA ASP A 12 6.69 -2.79 -4.66
C ASP A 12 6.57 -1.38 -5.24
N ALA A 13 5.59 -0.60 -4.78
CA ALA A 13 5.46 0.81 -5.13
C ALA A 13 6.73 1.62 -4.75
N CYS A 14 7.33 1.33 -3.59
CA CYS A 14 8.58 1.96 -3.15
C CYS A 14 9.75 1.71 -4.12
N LYS A 15 9.78 0.60 -4.85
CA LYS A 15 10.84 0.32 -5.85
C LYS A 15 10.82 1.30 -7.02
N PHE A 16 9.67 1.89 -7.33
CA PHE A 16 9.56 2.89 -8.41
C PHE A 16 10.08 4.27 -8.02
N GLY A 17 10.21 4.57 -6.72
CA GLY A 17 10.71 5.88 -6.24
C GLY A 17 9.79 7.06 -6.60
N SER A 18 8.53 6.78 -6.94
CA SER A 18 7.54 7.79 -7.29
C SER A 18 6.69 8.11 -6.07
N ILE A 19 6.83 9.31 -5.52
CA ILE A 19 6.04 9.77 -4.37
C ILE A 19 4.56 9.81 -4.72
N THR A 20 4.21 10.27 -5.92
CA THR A 20 2.83 10.30 -6.41
C THR A 20 2.19 8.91 -6.42
N LEU A 21 2.96 7.86 -6.73
CA LEU A 21 2.48 6.48 -6.66
C LEU A 21 2.25 6.04 -5.20
N LEU A 22 3.11 6.46 -4.27
CA LEU A 22 2.96 6.14 -2.84
C LEU A 22 1.75 6.83 -2.24
N ASP A 23 1.55 8.12 -2.52
CA ASP A 23 0.37 8.88 -2.08
C ASP A 23 -0.91 8.23 -2.60
N TRP A 24 -0.90 7.77 -3.85
CA TRP A 24 -2.07 7.12 -4.41
C TRP A 24 -2.35 5.73 -3.85
N VAL A 25 -1.31 4.92 -3.58
CA VAL A 25 -1.47 3.64 -2.85
C VAL A 25 -2.04 3.89 -1.46
N TRP A 26 -1.59 4.95 -0.79
CA TRP A 26 -2.10 5.37 0.51
C TRP A 26 -3.57 5.82 0.42
N ASP A 27 -3.94 6.68 -0.51
CA ASP A 27 -5.30 7.18 -0.69
C ASP A 27 -6.28 6.09 -1.10
N SER A 28 -5.82 5.09 -1.86
CA SER A 28 -6.62 3.94 -2.30
C SER A 28 -6.86 2.92 -1.19
N SER A 29 -6.16 3.03 -0.05
CA SER A 29 -6.33 2.11 1.07
C SER A 29 -7.53 2.48 1.94
N ALA A 30 -8.18 1.52 2.59
CA ALA A 30 -9.29 1.82 3.48
C ALA A 30 -8.78 2.26 4.87
N PRO A 31 -9.28 3.38 5.44
CA PRO A 31 -8.84 3.88 6.74
C PRO A 31 -9.20 2.97 7.92
N SER A 32 -10.21 2.11 7.76
CA SER A 32 -10.69 1.17 8.77
C SER A 32 -11.25 -0.09 8.11
N GLN A 33 -11.54 -1.11 8.90
CA GLN A 33 -12.13 -2.36 8.37
C GLN A 33 -13.52 -2.11 7.77
N ASP A 34 -14.32 -1.23 8.37
CA ASP A 34 -15.67 -0.90 7.90
C ASP A 34 -15.68 -0.09 6.60
N ALA A 35 -14.57 0.61 6.31
CA ALA A 35 -14.42 1.42 5.10
C ALA A 35 -13.83 0.63 3.92
N ARG A 36 -13.60 -0.68 4.08
CA ARG A 36 -13.04 -1.54 3.03
C ARG A 36 -13.98 -1.59 1.84
N THR A 37 -13.44 -1.35 0.65
CA THR A 37 -14.18 -1.62 -0.58
C THR A 37 -14.43 -3.12 -0.73
N PRO A 38 -15.58 -3.55 -1.29
CA PRO A 38 -15.81 -4.96 -1.61
C PRO A 38 -14.74 -5.50 -2.55
N GLY A 39 -14.17 -6.66 -2.21
CA GLY A 39 -13.11 -7.30 -2.99
C GLY A 39 -11.74 -7.26 -2.31
N TRP A 40 -10.84 -8.12 -2.79
CA TRP A 40 -9.50 -8.27 -2.23
C TRP A 40 -8.49 -7.43 -3.03
N THR A 41 -7.88 -6.44 -2.39
CA THR A 41 -6.71 -5.72 -2.93
C THR A 41 -5.72 -5.44 -1.81
N LEU A 42 -4.42 -5.53 -2.09
CA LEU A 42 -3.37 -5.27 -1.11
C LEU A 42 -3.45 -3.83 -0.56
N CYS A 43 -3.75 -2.86 -1.42
CA CYS A 43 -3.95 -1.47 -1.01
C CYS A 43 -5.10 -1.35 0.01
N ASN A 44 -6.23 -2.02 -0.20
CA ASN A 44 -7.41 -1.92 0.69
C ASN A 44 -7.09 -2.33 2.14
N PHE A 45 -6.20 -3.32 2.32
CA PHE A 45 -5.79 -3.79 3.64
C PHE A 45 -4.67 -2.96 4.28
N LEU A 46 -3.99 -2.09 3.54
CA LEU A 46 -2.78 -1.40 4.00
C LEU A 46 -2.97 -0.65 5.33
N ARG A 47 -4.07 0.11 5.49
CA ARG A 47 -4.34 0.87 6.73
C ARG A 47 -5.34 0.19 7.66
N SER A 48 -6.17 -0.69 7.11
CA SER A 48 -7.26 -1.33 7.86
C SER A 48 -6.85 -2.62 8.57
N GLU A 49 -5.69 -3.20 8.22
CA GLU A 49 -5.18 -4.43 8.83
C GLU A 49 -3.85 -4.19 9.57
N PRO A 50 -3.84 -4.13 10.91
CA PRO A 50 -2.68 -3.68 11.68
C PRO A 50 -1.41 -4.52 11.46
N LEU A 51 -1.54 -5.85 11.39
CA LEU A 51 -0.39 -6.74 11.17
C LEU A 51 0.17 -6.58 9.76
N TYR A 52 -0.71 -6.41 8.78
CA TYR A 52 -0.30 -6.18 7.40
C TYR A 52 0.36 -4.81 7.24
N TYR A 53 -0.19 -3.76 7.85
CA TYR A 53 0.39 -2.41 7.89
C TYR A 53 1.84 -2.46 8.40
N GLN A 54 2.06 -3.04 9.59
CA GLN A 54 3.37 -3.11 10.22
C GLN A 54 4.37 -3.87 9.34
N TRP A 55 3.96 -5.01 8.79
CA TRP A 55 4.82 -5.82 7.92
C TRP A 55 5.17 -5.09 6.62
N GLN A 56 4.20 -4.49 5.94
CA GLN A 56 4.43 -3.73 4.71
C GLN A 56 5.33 -2.53 4.95
N PHE A 57 5.09 -1.78 6.03
CA PHE A 57 5.89 -0.60 6.32
C PHE A 57 7.35 -0.99 6.61
N HIS A 58 7.57 -2.04 7.41
CA HIS A 58 8.91 -2.57 7.65
C HIS A 58 9.65 -2.94 6.35
N LYS A 59 8.98 -3.65 5.43
CA LYS A 59 9.55 -4.01 4.12
C LYS A 59 9.79 -2.81 3.23
N ALA A 60 8.85 -1.88 3.16
CA ALA A 60 8.97 -0.65 2.39
C ALA A 60 10.15 0.21 2.89
N THR A 61 10.32 0.36 4.21
CA THR A 61 11.44 1.10 4.81
C THR A 61 12.79 0.46 4.47
N GLN A 62 12.88 -0.88 4.47
CA GLN A 62 14.11 -1.57 4.04
C GLN A 62 14.49 -1.23 2.59
N ILE A 63 13.51 -1.20 1.69
CA ILE A 63 13.75 -0.83 0.29
C ILE A 63 14.11 0.66 0.17
N ALA A 64 13.42 1.54 0.89
CA ALA A 64 13.67 2.97 0.84
C ALA A 64 15.07 3.33 1.39
N ALA A 65 15.52 2.67 2.46
CA ALA A 65 16.82 2.90 3.06
C ALA A 65 18.00 2.31 2.26
N ALA A 66 17.73 1.35 1.36
CA ALA A 66 18.73 0.75 0.49
C ALA A 66 18.97 1.54 -0.82
N ARG A 67 18.37 2.72 -0.96
CA ARG A 67 18.53 3.63 -2.11
C ARG A 67 19.34 4.86 -1.70
#